data_AF-A0A979G9Q5-F1
#
_entry.id   AF-A0A979G9Q5-F1
#
_cell.length_a   1.000
_cell.length_b   1.000
_cell.length_c   1.000
_cell.angle_alpha   90.00
_cell.angle_beta   90.00
_cell.angle_gamma   90.00
#
_symmetry.space_group_name_H-M   'P 1'
#
loop_
_entity.id
_entity.type
_entity.pdbx_description
1 polymer ?
#
loop_
_entity_poly.entity_id
_entity_poly.type
_entity_poly.pdbx_seq_one_letter_code
_entity_poly.pdbx_strand_id
1 'polypeptide(L)'
;MKKIYVYLVGLMACIAFQSCACVALKRMNDRHITHYVQKNLGDVTAVADTLRRMAGNPTQRFPVSSLPDDLRKKVAILGEEATVSFPENYPYRKDEPCDSVVVFEHTSILLGVRELIYDFSVITQPVNEDRQYRNFYGFIRIAPRIYIRRSQIPLM
;
A
#
# COMPACT_ATOMS: atom_id res chain seq x y z
N MET A 1 7.99 46.40 9.38
CA MET A 1 8.26 45.19 10.18
C MET A 1 6.99 44.47 10.66
N LYS A 2 6.03 45.11 11.35
CA LYS A 2 4.81 44.43 11.87
C LYS A 2 3.96 43.67 10.83
N LYS A 3 3.81 44.18 9.60
CA LYS A 3 3.03 43.52 8.53
C LYS A 3 3.65 42.20 8.04
N ILE A 4 4.99 42.11 8.03
CA ILE A 4 5.72 40.91 7.56
C ILE A 4 5.50 39.73 8.53
N TYR A 5 5.46 39.99 9.84
CA TYR A 5 5.16 38.97 10.84
C TYR A 5 3.74 38.40 10.70
N VAL A 6 2.75 39.23 10.34
CA VAL A 6 1.37 38.76 10.11
C VAL A 6 1.30 37.83 8.90
N TYR A 7 2.00 38.16 7.80
CA TYR A 7 2.07 37.28 6.63
C TYR A 7 2.81 35.96 6.92
N LEU A 8 3.90 36.01 7.70
CA LEU A 8 4.63 34.80 8.13
C LEU A 8 3.78 33.90 9.02
N VAL A 9 3.05 34.46 9.99
CA VAL A 9 2.15 33.69 10.86
C VAL A 9 0.99 33.09 10.05
N GLY A 10 0.44 33.84 9.10
CA GLY A 10 -0.58 33.33 8.18
C GLY A 10 -0.07 32.18 7.30
N LEU A 11 1.14 32.31 6.75
CA LEU A 11 1.78 31.27 5.95
C LEU A 11 2.03 30.00 6.79
N MET A 12 2.56 30.15 8.00
CA MET A 12 2.80 29.02 8.92
C MET A 12 1.51 28.32 9.32
N ALA A 13 0.43 29.07 9.55
CA ALA A 13 -0.89 28.50 9.84
C ALA A 13 -1.45 27.71 8.66
N CYS A 14 -1.31 28.22 7.42
CA CYS A 14 -1.72 27.50 6.22
C CYS A 14 -0.91 26.20 6.03
N ILE A 15 0.41 26.25 6.25
CA ILE A 15 1.28 25.08 6.14
C ILE A 15 0.90 24.02 7.18
N ALA A 16 0.69 24.43 8.44
CA ALA A 16 0.27 23.55 9.52
C ALA A 16 -1.14 22.94 9.28
N PHE A 17 -2.06 23.72 8.70
CA PHE A 17 -3.39 23.20 8.37
C PHE A 17 -3.35 22.19 7.22
N GLN A 18 -2.56 22.47 6.17
CA GLN A 18 -2.36 21.55 5.05
C GLN A 18 -1.73 20.24 5.50
N SER A 19 -0.73 20.29 6.39
CA SER A 19 -0.10 19.07 6.91
C SER A 19 -1.08 18.24 7.74
N CYS A 20 -1.85 18.85 8.65
CA CYS A 20 -2.86 18.15 9.45
C CYS A 20 -3.98 17.53 8.57
N ALA A 21 -4.45 18.23 7.55
CA ALA A 21 -5.47 17.72 6.64
C ALA A 21 -4.98 16.50 5.85
N CYS A 22 -3.74 16.52 5.35
CA CYS A 22 -3.13 15.38 4.67
C CYS A 22 -2.98 14.15 5.60
N VAL A 23 -2.57 14.36 6.86
CA VAL A 23 -2.49 13.27 7.85
C VAL A 23 -3.86 12.64 8.10
N ALA A 24 -4.88 13.47 8.30
CA ALA A 24 -6.25 13.01 8.53
C ALA A 24 -6.80 12.23 7.32
N LEU A 25 -6.60 12.74 6.11
CA LEU A 25 -7.04 12.09 4.87
C LEU A 25 -6.35 10.74 4.66
N LYS A 26 -5.03 10.65 4.91
CA LYS A 26 -4.29 9.38 4.88
C LYS A 26 -4.86 8.37 5.87
N ARG A 27 -5.11 8.78 7.12
CA ARG A 27 -5.69 7.90 8.15
C ARG A 27 -7.10 7.43 7.80
N MET A 28 -7.94 8.30 7.23
CA MET A 28 -9.28 7.94 6.78
C MET A 28 -9.23 6.92 5.64
N ASN A 29 -8.35 7.13 4.65
CA ASN A 29 -8.18 6.20 3.54
C ASN A 29 -7.72 4.82 4.01
N ASP A 30 -6.74 4.78 4.93
CA ASP A 30 -6.26 3.53 5.51
C ASP A 30 -7.34 2.79 6.29
N ARG A 31 -8.17 3.52 7.05
CA ARG A 31 -9.30 2.92 7.76
C ARG A 31 -10.35 2.36 6.80
N HIS A 32 -10.63 3.08 5.72
CA HIS A 32 -11.57 2.64 4.69
C HIS A 32 -11.09 1.36 4.01
N ILE A 33 -9.83 1.32 3.54
CA ILE A 33 -9.30 0.12 2.88
C ILE A 33 -9.15 -1.04 3.86
N THR A 34 -8.75 -0.79 5.10
CA THR A 34 -8.68 -1.82 6.16
C THR A 34 -10.05 -2.45 6.37
N HIS A 35 -11.09 -1.62 6.52
CA HIS A 35 -12.46 -2.09 6.69
C HIS A 35 -12.96 -2.86 5.47
N TYR A 36 -12.68 -2.37 4.26
CA TYR A 36 -13.02 -3.06 3.02
C TYR A 36 -12.38 -4.45 2.92
N VAL A 37 -11.07 -4.54 3.19
CA VAL A 37 -10.34 -5.82 3.14
C VAL A 37 -10.85 -6.78 4.20
N GLN A 38 -11.11 -6.32 5.43
CA GLN A 38 -11.65 -7.17 6.48
C GLN A 38 -13.05 -7.69 6.14
N LYS A 39 -13.91 -6.85 5.55
CA LYS A 39 -15.26 -7.22 5.14
C LYS A 39 -15.29 -8.18 3.95
N ASN A 40 -14.34 -8.03 3.02
CA ASN A 40 -14.31 -8.78 1.76
C ASN A 40 -13.06 -9.68 1.67
N LEU A 41 -12.62 -10.25 2.79
CA LEU A 41 -11.36 -10.98 2.87
C LEU A 41 -11.28 -12.12 1.84
N GLY A 42 -12.35 -12.89 1.70
CA GLY A 42 -12.42 -13.99 0.73
C GLY A 42 -12.28 -13.52 -0.72
N ASP A 43 -12.91 -12.39 -1.08
CA ASP A 43 -12.78 -11.80 -2.42
C ASP A 43 -11.35 -11.29 -2.68
N VAL A 44 -10.73 -10.63 -1.69
CA VAL A 44 -9.36 -10.13 -1.82
C VAL A 44 -8.38 -11.30 -2.00
N THR A 45 -8.53 -12.37 -1.22
CA THR A 45 -7.75 -13.60 -1.39
C THR A 45 -7.96 -14.22 -2.76
N ALA A 46 -9.21 -14.35 -3.23
CA ALA A 46 -9.52 -14.93 -4.53
C ALA A 46 -8.94 -14.11 -5.69
N VAL A 47 -8.96 -12.77 -5.59
CA VAL A 47 -8.33 -11.88 -6.58
C VAL A 47 -6.82 -12.07 -6.59
N ALA A 48 -6.17 -12.10 -5.42
CA ALA A 48 -4.73 -12.34 -5.32
C ALA A 48 -4.34 -13.71 -5.89
N ASP A 49 -5.10 -14.76 -5.58
CA ASP A 49 -4.90 -16.11 -6.14
C ASP A 49 -5.04 -16.13 -7.66
N THR A 50 -6.05 -15.43 -8.18
CA THR A 50 -6.29 -15.37 -9.63
C THR A 50 -5.15 -14.68 -10.34
N LEU A 51 -4.71 -13.51 -9.84
CA LEU A 51 -3.56 -12.78 -10.40
C LEU A 51 -2.29 -13.62 -10.35
N ARG A 52 -2.04 -14.32 -9.23
CA ARG A 52 -0.91 -15.25 -9.09
C ARG A 52 -0.94 -16.34 -10.16
N ARG A 53 -2.10 -16.95 -10.44
CA ARG A 53 -2.25 -17.98 -11.48
C ARG A 53 -2.12 -17.43 -12.91
N MET A 54 -2.51 -16.18 -13.13
CA MET A 54 -2.36 -15.50 -14.42
C MET A 54 -0.91 -15.09 -14.70
N ALA A 55 -0.08 -14.98 -13.66
CA ALA A 55 1.31 -14.58 -13.83
C ALA A 55 2.14 -15.72 -14.42
N GLY A 56 2.72 -15.49 -15.60
CA GLY A 56 3.62 -16.42 -16.28
C GLY A 56 5.10 -16.04 -16.16
N ASN A 57 5.39 -14.84 -15.66
CA ASN A 57 6.75 -14.32 -15.51
C ASN A 57 7.15 -14.19 -14.03
N PRO A 58 8.45 -14.25 -13.70
CA PRO A 58 8.94 -14.07 -12.32
C PRO A 58 8.49 -12.76 -11.65
N THR A 59 8.31 -11.71 -12.45
CA THR A 59 7.62 -10.48 -12.05
C THR A 59 6.67 -10.09 -13.16
N GLN A 60 5.39 -9.93 -12.84
CA GLN A 60 4.37 -9.54 -13.81
C GLN A 60 3.49 -8.43 -13.26
N ARG A 61 3.32 -7.38 -14.08
CA ARG A 61 2.44 -6.25 -13.78
C ARG A 61 1.11 -6.42 -14.50
N PHE A 62 0.06 -6.04 -13.81
CA PHE A 62 -1.32 -6.04 -14.29
C PHE A 62 -1.92 -4.65 -14.03
N PRO A 63 -1.72 -3.70 -14.96
CA PRO A 63 -2.48 -2.46 -14.95
C PRO A 63 -3.98 -2.76 -14.91
N VAL A 64 -4.77 -2.01 -14.14
CA VAL A 64 -6.22 -2.22 -14.06
C VAL A 64 -6.88 -2.21 -15.45
N SER A 65 -6.37 -1.39 -16.38
CA SER A 65 -6.86 -1.30 -17.75
C SER A 65 -6.65 -2.56 -18.58
N SER A 66 -5.66 -3.40 -18.25
CA SER A 66 -5.38 -4.65 -19.00
C SER A 66 -6.12 -5.86 -18.43
N LEU A 67 -6.87 -5.71 -17.34
CA LEU A 67 -7.57 -6.81 -16.69
C LEU A 67 -8.96 -7.07 -17.30
N PRO A 68 -9.40 -8.35 -17.32
CA PRO A 68 -10.79 -8.72 -17.59
C PRO A 68 -11.79 -7.95 -16.72
N ASP A 69 -13.02 -7.71 -17.24
CA ASP A 69 -14.01 -6.84 -16.58
C ASP A 69 -14.36 -7.26 -15.13
N ASP A 70 -14.38 -8.57 -14.87
CA ASP A 70 -14.69 -9.18 -13.57
C ASP A 70 -13.60 -8.91 -12.53
N LEU A 71 -12.32 -8.91 -12.94
CA LEU A 71 -11.19 -8.58 -12.08
C LEU A 71 -10.96 -7.07 -11.98
N ARG A 72 -11.18 -6.33 -13.08
CA ARG A 72 -10.90 -4.90 -13.17
C ARG A 72 -11.54 -4.12 -12.03
N LYS A 73 -12.83 -4.33 -11.78
CA LYS A 73 -13.56 -3.63 -10.71
C LYS A 73 -13.02 -3.96 -9.33
N LYS A 74 -12.66 -5.23 -9.09
CA LYS A 74 -12.13 -5.67 -7.80
C LYS A 74 -10.72 -5.11 -7.56
N VAL A 75 -9.85 -5.16 -8.57
CA VAL A 75 -8.49 -4.62 -8.50
C VAL A 75 -8.51 -3.09 -8.37
N ALA A 76 -9.38 -2.38 -9.11
CA ALA A 76 -9.51 -0.92 -9.04
C ALA A 76 -9.82 -0.39 -7.62
N ILE A 77 -10.49 -1.18 -6.78
CA ILE A 77 -10.75 -0.81 -5.38
C ILE A 77 -9.48 -0.96 -4.52
N LEU A 78 -8.64 -1.93 -4.86
CA LEU A 78 -7.42 -2.26 -4.10
C LEU A 78 -6.23 -1.39 -4.53
N GLY A 79 -6.14 -1.04 -5.81
CA GLY A 79 -5.07 -0.25 -6.41
C GLY A 79 -5.32 0.05 -7.90
N GLU A 80 -4.39 0.76 -8.52
CA GLU A 80 -4.39 1.12 -9.94
C GLU A 80 -3.60 0.12 -10.79
N GLU A 81 -2.68 -0.60 -10.15
CA GLU A 81 -1.89 -1.69 -10.72
C GLU A 81 -1.77 -2.82 -9.69
N ALA A 82 -1.76 -4.06 -10.17
CA ALA A 82 -1.35 -5.20 -9.36
C ALA A 82 -0.04 -5.79 -9.91
N THR A 83 0.94 -6.02 -9.05
CA THR A 83 2.19 -6.68 -9.39
C THR A 83 2.29 -8.01 -8.68
N VAL A 84 2.59 -9.07 -9.42
CA VAL A 84 2.91 -10.39 -8.88
C VAL A 84 4.42 -10.57 -8.94
N SER A 85 5.02 -10.98 -7.83
CA SER A 85 6.45 -11.28 -7.75
C SER A 85 6.66 -12.67 -7.14
N PHE A 86 7.41 -13.50 -7.85
CA PHE A 86 7.89 -14.81 -7.42
C PHE A 86 9.26 -14.66 -6.74
N PRO A 87 9.70 -15.66 -5.94
CA PRO A 87 10.88 -15.54 -5.07
C PRO A 87 12.15 -15.10 -5.78
N GLU A 88 12.34 -15.52 -7.04
CA GLU A 88 13.51 -15.20 -7.86
C GLU A 88 13.78 -13.69 -7.99
N ASN A 89 12.73 -12.88 -7.96
CA ASN A 89 12.80 -11.43 -8.15
C ASN A 89 12.12 -10.64 -7.02
N TYR A 90 11.80 -11.28 -5.90
CA TYR A 90 11.26 -10.55 -4.77
C TYR A 90 12.39 -9.76 -4.07
N PRO A 91 12.36 -8.41 -4.04
CA PRO A 91 13.50 -7.60 -3.61
C PRO A 91 13.89 -7.73 -2.13
N TYR A 92 13.11 -8.48 -1.33
CA TYR A 92 13.08 -8.29 0.13
C TYR A 92 13.30 -9.56 0.96
N ARG A 93 13.58 -10.71 0.32
CA ARG A 93 13.78 -12.01 1.00
C ARG A 93 14.80 -12.89 0.26
N LYS A 94 16.08 -12.53 0.33
CA LYS A 94 17.13 -13.57 0.24
C LYS A 94 16.97 -14.40 1.52
N ASP A 95 16.73 -15.70 1.40
CA ASP A 95 16.76 -16.68 2.51
C ASP A 95 15.47 -16.93 3.34
N GLU A 96 14.31 -16.38 2.97
CA GLU A 96 13.01 -16.77 3.55
C GLU A 96 12.13 -17.47 2.49
N PRO A 97 11.42 -18.57 2.82
CA PRO A 97 10.51 -19.23 1.88
C PRO A 97 9.34 -18.31 1.54
N CYS A 98 9.43 -17.69 0.36
CA CYS A 98 8.45 -16.77 -0.17
C CYS A 98 7.91 -17.30 -1.49
N ASP A 99 6.77 -17.99 -1.47
CA ASP A 99 6.20 -18.59 -2.67
C ASP A 99 5.85 -17.55 -3.75
N SER A 100 5.21 -16.45 -3.34
CA SER A 100 4.91 -15.29 -4.19
C SER A 100 4.30 -14.18 -3.35
N VAL A 101 4.30 -12.97 -3.88
CA VAL A 101 3.62 -11.81 -3.30
C VAL A 101 2.82 -11.12 -4.37
N VAL A 102 1.62 -10.66 -4.02
CA VAL A 102 0.79 -9.80 -4.87
C VAL A 102 0.69 -8.43 -4.21
N VAL A 103 1.09 -7.40 -4.95
CA VAL A 103 1.12 -6.01 -4.49
C VAL A 103 0.12 -5.21 -5.32
N PHE A 104 -0.90 -4.64 -4.68
CA PHE A 104 -1.78 -3.66 -5.30
C PHE A 104 -1.26 -2.27 -5.00
N GLU A 105 -0.72 -1.58 -6.00
CA GLU A 105 -0.16 -0.23 -5.87
C GLU A 105 -1.25 0.82 -6.10
N HIS A 106 -1.26 1.83 -5.25
CA HIS A 106 -2.10 3.01 -5.40
C HIS A 106 -1.24 4.26 -5.21
N THR A 107 -1.16 5.09 -6.24
CA THR A 107 -0.32 6.28 -6.23
C THR A 107 -1.19 7.53 -6.29
N SER A 108 -1.18 8.29 -5.21
CA SER A 108 -1.96 9.53 -5.12
C SER A 108 -1.05 10.72 -4.86
N ILE A 109 -1.26 11.82 -5.59
CA ILE A 109 -0.48 13.06 -5.43
C ILE A 109 -0.56 13.58 -3.98
N LEU A 110 -1.72 13.44 -3.33
CA LEU A 110 -1.96 13.95 -1.98
C LEU A 110 -1.59 12.93 -0.90
N LEU A 111 -1.75 11.64 -1.17
CA LEU A 111 -1.58 10.58 -0.15
C LEU A 111 -0.24 9.85 -0.25
N GLY A 112 0.51 10.08 -1.34
CA GLY A 112 1.71 9.34 -1.69
C GLY A 112 1.40 7.94 -2.21
N VAL A 113 2.40 7.07 -2.18
CA VAL A 113 2.28 5.67 -2.57
C VAL A 113 1.75 4.85 -1.40
N ARG A 114 0.70 4.06 -1.66
CA ARG A 114 0.14 3.04 -0.78
C ARG A 114 0.10 1.73 -1.52
N GLU A 115 0.60 0.67 -0.90
CA GLU A 115 0.63 -0.67 -1.44
C GLU A 115 -0.10 -1.61 -0.50
N LEU A 116 -1.04 -2.38 -1.04
CA LEU A 116 -1.65 -3.50 -0.34
C LEU A 116 -0.93 -4.78 -0.76
N ILE A 117 -0.33 -5.46 0.19
CA ILE A 117 0.54 -6.61 -0.04
C ILE A 117 -0.17 -7.86 0.48
N TYR A 118 -0.35 -8.84 -0.40
CA TYR A 118 -0.79 -10.19 -0.06
C TYR A 118 0.41 -11.14 -0.14
N ASP A 119 0.76 -11.75 0.98
CA ASP A 119 1.93 -12.63 1.12
C ASP A 119 1.52 -14.11 1.08
N PHE A 120 1.96 -14.85 0.06
CA PHE A 120 1.70 -16.29 -0.05
C PHE A 120 2.70 -17.15 0.72
N SER A 121 3.66 -16.58 1.45
CA SER A 121 4.59 -17.33 2.28
C SER A 121 3.91 -18.33 3.21
N VAL A 122 4.48 -19.53 3.27
CA VAL A 122 4.12 -20.58 4.24
C VAL A 122 4.37 -20.11 5.67
N ILE A 123 5.45 -19.32 5.88
CA ILE A 123 5.81 -18.79 7.19
C ILE A 123 5.14 -17.42 7.40
N THR A 124 4.12 -17.39 8.27
CA THR A 124 3.57 -16.14 8.82
C THR A 124 4.43 -15.65 9.98
N GLN A 125 5.64 -15.17 9.72
CA GLN A 125 6.31 -14.33 10.71
C GLN A 125 5.57 -12.98 10.77
N PRO A 126 5.44 -12.36 11.96
CA PRO A 126 5.10 -10.94 12.01
C PRO A 126 6.14 -10.24 11.14
N VAL A 127 5.70 -9.57 10.07
CA VAL A 127 6.58 -8.77 9.22
C VAL A 127 7.39 -7.90 10.17
N ASN A 128 8.67 -8.20 10.30
CA ASN A 128 9.53 -7.57 11.28
C ASN A 128 9.47 -6.06 11.00
N GLU A 129 8.83 -5.30 11.87
CA GLU A 129 8.65 -3.84 11.73
C GLU A 129 10.01 -3.11 11.72
N ASP A 130 11.09 -3.84 12.04
CA ASP A 130 12.49 -3.42 12.04
C ASP A 130 13.25 -3.64 10.72
N ARG A 131 12.58 -4.10 9.65
CA ARG A 131 13.24 -4.18 8.32
C ARG A 131 13.71 -2.78 7.88
N GLN A 132 14.85 -2.71 7.21
CA GLN A 132 15.67 -1.55 6.82
C GLN A 132 14.97 -0.36 6.09
N TYR A 133 13.65 -0.33 6.03
CA TYR A 133 12.80 0.72 5.47
C TYR A 133 12.23 1.70 6.51
N ARG A 134 12.63 1.58 7.79
CA ARG A 134 12.21 2.47 8.90
C ARG A 134 12.34 3.97 8.62
N ASN A 135 13.13 4.38 7.63
CA ASN A 135 13.32 5.79 7.30
C ASN A 135 12.29 6.34 6.28
N PHE A 136 11.55 5.50 5.55
CA PHE A 136 10.69 5.98 4.45
C PHE A 136 9.29 5.35 4.37
N TYR A 137 9.08 4.13 4.88
CA TYR A 137 7.78 3.44 4.77
C TYR A 137 7.31 2.85 6.11
N GLY A 138 6.01 2.91 6.37
CA GLY A 138 5.33 2.23 7.47
C GLY A 138 4.58 1.00 6.99
N PHE A 139 4.59 -0.07 7.80
CA PHE A 139 3.87 -1.32 7.55
C PHE A 139 2.74 -1.47 8.57
N ILE A 140 1.54 -1.83 8.10
CA ILE A 140 0.37 -2.06 8.93
C ILE A 140 -0.22 -3.42 8.55
N ARG A 141 -0.19 -4.37 9.48
CA ARG A 141 -0.89 -5.65 9.29
C ARG A 141 -2.39 -5.44 9.48
N ILE A 142 -3.20 -5.80 8.49
CA ILE A 142 -4.66 -5.60 8.53
C ILE A 142 -5.46 -6.91 8.56
N ALA A 143 -4.88 -8.00 8.06
CA ALA A 143 -5.45 -9.35 8.10
C ALA A 143 -4.31 -10.41 8.13
N PRO A 144 -4.60 -11.70 8.31
CA PRO A 144 -3.61 -12.75 8.09
C PRO A 144 -3.04 -12.62 6.67
N ARG A 145 -1.71 -12.53 6.55
CA ARG A 145 -0.98 -12.42 5.26
C ARG A 145 -1.24 -11.15 4.44
N ILE A 146 -2.00 -10.17 4.96
CA ILE A 146 -2.27 -8.92 4.26
C ILE A 146 -1.70 -7.73 5.04
N TYR A 147 -0.90 -6.94 4.35
CA TYR A 147 -0.20 -5.78 4.90
C TYR A 147 -0.45 -4.54 4.03
N ILE A 148 -0.53 -3.38 4.66
CA ILE A 148 -0.44 -2.10 3.96
C ILE A 148 0.98 -1.58 4.15
N ARG A 149 1.69 -1.32 3.04
CA ARG A 149 2.93 -0.56 3.00
C ARG A 149 2.61 0.83 2.49
N ARG A 150 3.06 1.88 3.17
CA ARG A 150 2.84 3.27 2.73
C ARG A 150 4.02 4.14 3.07
N SER A 151 4.24 5.22 2.31
CA SER A 151 5.25 6.21 2.70
C SER A 151 4.93 6.75 4.10
N GLN A 152 5.96 6.95 4.93
CA GLN A 152 5.77 7.54 6.24
C GLN A 152 5.09 8.89 6.08
N ILE A 153 4.11 9.14 6.94
CA ILE A 153 3.65 10.50 7.17
C ILE A 153 4.87 11.19 7.77
N PRO A 154 5.43 12.26 7.17
CA PRO A 154 6.47 13.02 7.84
C PRO A 154 5.90 13.42 9.20
N LEU A 155 6.46 12.82 10.26
CA LEU A 155 6.24 13.30 11.61
C LEU A 155 6.87 14.70 11.59
N MET A 156 6.01 15.72 11.55
CA MET A 156 6.45 17.08 11.87
C MET A 156 6.89 17.12 13.32
#